data_AF-A0A4Q3WEB1-F1
#
_entry.id   AF-A0A4Q3WEB1-F1
#
_cell.length_a   1.000
_cell.length_b   1.000
_cell.length_c   1.000
_cell.angle_alpha   90.00
_cell.angle_beta   90.00
_cell.angle_gamma   90.00
#
_symmetry.space_group_name_H-M   'P 1'
#
loop_
_entity.id
_entity.type
_entity.pdbx_description
1 polymer ?
#
loop_
_entity_poly.entity_id
_entity_poly.type
_entity_poly.pdbx_seq_one_letter_code
_entity_poly.pdbx_strand_id
1 'polypeptide(L)'
;MADELETAADALLDAGWERGWLAIRQTLRHDGKGMPAAIKTRLESLEERIKPQTLVGRVKAIVLSGSTAGVYFLDGETTVAGFERVDQTARELGELVAGDADAFAAVLPLVVRKEQGRQGAFGEGLAAGVDSIDDCWAALVSAFEATLEEERNVQVLRGFMYGAFRRDSAKFEAFLDAAMERASFINLVPFLQLAAPLGDSGCTRLMASLDNPSVPSWAFRYLGHSRATQALSDDWVAQLLQRLSVKPDGMEVAVDVLSMHIFDNPNPVGPRVRQLGRALLTNVPLTQHDHGLDHALERLVEFFLQGREGEAAARELLTTVRRGFEDYSLSGYGLAGTLAALFKVQPNAALETLVGDGLDEGNTYFRRRSLMGVQGVSALSEVPIEMLVAWCEKGGPERWSHVAPLLVAFDSQTEQSGLHWPASVLALLKRAPQPIEVARSLVELIEPMSYSGSRAEAIRQRLPLLDALARELGAMHAEQIELWRSQIIRIMDREARRELEEHRARDERFE
;
A
#
# COMPACT_ATOMS: atom_id res chain seq x y z
N MET A 1 -9.12 -42.85 -1.95
CA MET A 1 -9.22 -41.39 -1.75
C MET A 1 -10.64 -40.85 -1.88
N ALA A 2 -11.36 -41.00 -3.00
CA ALA A 2 -12.75 -40.49 -3.10
C ALA A 2 -13.72 -41.18 -2.11
N ASP A 3 -13.61 -42.51 -1.95
CA ASP A 3 -14.46 -43.27 -1.00
C ASP A 3 -14.20 -42.87 0.47
N GLU A 4 -12.93 -42.58 0.80
CA GLU A 4 -12.52 -42.15 2.14
C GLU A 4 -13.04 -40.73 2.45
N LEU A 5 -13.02 -39.84 1.46
CA LEU A 5 -13.59 -38.50 1.56
C LEU A 5 -15.10 -38.55 1.79
N GLU A 6 -15.84 -39.35 1.02
CA GLU A 6 -17.28 -39.52 1.17
C GLU A 6 -17.64 -40.12 2.54
N THR A 7 -16.88 -41.11 2.99
CA THR A 7 -17.07 -41.73 4.32
C THR A 7 -16.83 -40.71 5.45
N ALA A 8 -15.78 -39.91 5.35
CA ALA A 8 -15.47 -38.87 6.33
C ALA A 8 -16.53 -37.75 6.31
N ALA A 9 -17.01 -37.36 5.13
CA ALA A 9 -18.06 -36.37 4.97
C ALA A 9 -19.38 -36.85 5.60
N ASP A 10 -19.73 -38.12 5.41
CA ASP A 10 -20.93 -38.73 6.01
C ASP A 10 -20.90 -38.71 7.54
N ALA A 11 -19.74 -38.98 8.13
CA ALA A 11 -19.57 -38.91 9.57
C ALA A 11 -19.71 -37.48 10.14
N LEU A 12 -19.57 -36.45 9.30
CA LEU A 12 -19.61 -35.04 9.70
C LEU A 12 -20.93 -34.34 9.33
N LEU A 13 -21.84 -35.01 8.60
CA LEU A 13 -23.13 -34.45 8.18
C LEU A 13 -23.94 -33.91 9.36
N ASP A 14 -24.07 -34.70 10.44
CA ASP A 14 -24.85 -34.34 11.62
C ASP A 14 -24.19 -33.24 12.47
N ALA A 15 -22.86 -33.10 12.38
CA ALA A 15 -22.09 -32.10 13.11
C ALA A 15 -21.97 -30.76 12.37
N GLY A 16 -22.31 -30.74 11.07
CA GLY A 16 -22.07 -29.62 10.16
C GLY A 16 -20.61 -29.59 9.67
N TRP A 17 -20.42 -29.64 8.34
CA TRP A 17 -19.11 -29.58 7.70
C TRP A 17 -19.01 -28.43 6.68
N GLU A 18 -19.30 -27.21 7.13
CA GLU A 18 -19.40 -26.03 6.25
C GLU A 18 -18.06 -25.72 5.55
N ARG A 19 -16.93 -25.91 6.25
CA ARG A 19 -15.59 -25.74 5.66
C ARG A 19 -15.29 -26.75 4.55
N GLY A 20 -15.74 -28.00 4.72
CA GLY A 20 -15.58 -29.04 3.71
C GLY A 20 -16.44 -28.80 2.48
N TRP A 21 -17.68 -28.39 2.71
CA TRP A 21 -18.59 -27.98 1.63
C TRP A 21 -17.99 -26.84 0.79
N LEU A 22 -17.44 -25.80 1.41
CA LEU A 22 -16.76 -24.70 0.72
C LEU A 22 -15.54 -25.18 -0.08
N ALA A 23 -14.73 -26.07 0.50
CA ALA A 23 -13.55 -26.63 -0.17
C ALA A 23 -13.93 -27.47 -1.41
N ILE A 24 -15.02 -28.22 -1.34
CA ILE A 24 -15.54 -29.00 -2.48
C ILE A 24 -16.00 -28.05 -3.60
N ARG A 25 -16.76 -27.00 -3.29
CA ARG A 25 -17.17 -25.99 -4.29
C ARG A 25 -15.98 -25.28 -4.93
N GLN A 26 -14.97 -24.92 -4.13
CA GLN A 26 -13.74 -24.32 -4.64
C GLN A 26 -13.01 -25.26 -5.61
N THR A 27 -12.90 -26.54 -5.26
CA THR A 27 -12.25 -27.57 -6.09
C THR A 27 -13.01 -27.81 -7.40
N LEU A 28 -14.34 -27.94 -7.34
CA LEU A 28 -15.18 -28.07 -8.54
C LEU A 28 -15.03 -26.88 -9.49
N ARG A 29 -14.84 -25.67 -8.95
CA ARG A 29 -14.68 -24.46 -9.76
C ARG A 29 -13.32 -24.37 -10.46
N HIS A 30 -12.22 -24.60 -9.73
CA HIS A 30 -10.87 -24.42 -10.27
C HIS A 30 -10.42 -25.64 -11.10
N ASP A 31 -10.68 -26.84 -10.60
CA ASP A 31 -10.14 -28.08 -11.17
C ASP A 31 -11.20 -28.90 -11.92
N GLY A 32 -12.49 -28.58 -11.75
CA GLY A 32 -13.59 -29.39 -12.30
C GLY A 32 -13.66 -29.45 -13.83
N LYS A 33 -12.91 -28.62 -14.57
CA LYS A 33 -12.76 -28.76 -16.03
C LYS A 33 -11.72 -29.81 -16.43
N GLY A 34 -10.66 -30.00 -15.62
CA GLY A 34 -9.60 -30.99 -15.86
C GLY A 34 -9.84 -32.32 -15.14
N MET A 35 -10.87 -32.39 -14.30
CA MET A 35 -11.18 -33.55 -13.47
C MET A 35 -11.83 -34.69 -14.27
N PRO A 36 -11.48 -35.96 -14.00
CA PRO A 36 -12.19 -37.10 -14.56
C PRO A 36 -13.70 -37.03 -14.26
N ALA A 37 -14.53 -37.24 -15.28
CA ALA A 37 -15.98 -37.07 -15.18
C ALA A 37 -16.62 -37.84 -14.01
N ALA A 38 -16.16 -39.08 -13.77
CA ALA A 38 -16.64 -39.90 -12.65
C ALA A 38 -16.34 -39.27 -11.28
N ILE A 39 -15.17 -38.67 -11.09
CA ILE A 39 -14.80 -38.00 -9.84
C ILE A 39 -15.55 -36.67 -9.70
N LYS A 40 -15.73 -35.94 -10.80
CA LYS A 40 -16.51 -34.70 -10.82
C LYS A 40 -17.95 -34.94 -10.37
N THR A 41 -18.63 -35.93 -10.96
CA THR A 41 -20.02 -36.26 -10.60
C THR A 41 -20.15 -36.71 -9.14
N ARG A 42 -19.15 -37.45 -8.62
CA ARG A 42 -19.10 -37.82 -7.21
C ARG A 42 -18.96 -36.61 -6.29
N LEU A 43 -18.08 -35.67 -6.61
CA LEU A 43 -17.92 -34.43 -5.86
C LEU A 43 -19.15 -33.51 -5.94
N GLU A 44 -19.81 -33.41 -7.10
CA GLU A 44 -21.08 -32.69 -7.25
C GLU A 44 -22.18 -33.31 -6.37
N SER A 45 -22.29 -34.65 -6.37
CA SER A 45 -23.25 -35.34 -5.49
C SER A 45 -22.92 -35.15 -4.01
N LEU A 46 -21.64 -35.12 -3.65
CA LEU A 46 -21.20 -34.91 -2.28
C LEU A 46 -21.49 -33.48 -1.82
N GLU A 47 -21.24 -32.49 -2.68
CA GLU A 47 -21.52 -31.07 -2.43
C GLU A 47 -23.00 -30.83 -2.11
N GLU A 48 -23.92 -31.37 -2.91
CA GLU A 48 -25.36 -31.21 -2.65
C GLU A 48 -25.80 -31.91 -1.36
N ARG A 49 -25.18 -33.04 -1.01
CA ARG A 49 -25.50 -33.79 0.23
C ARG A 49 -25.08 -33.04 1.50
N ILE A 50 -23.90 -32.43 1.51
CA ILE A 50 -23.34 -31.76 2.70
C ILE A 50 -23.71 -30.26 2.76
N LYS A 51 -24.54 -29.80 1.83
CA LYS A 51 -24.99 -28.41 1.75
C LYS A 51 -25.68 -27.98 3.04
N PRO A 52 -25.28 -26.84 3.66
CA PRO A 52 -25.88 -26.38 4.91
C PRO A 52 -27.39 -26.09 4.76
N GLN A 53 -28.23 -26.85 5.47
CA GLN A 53 -29.69 -26.69 5.45
C GLN A 53 -30.22 -25.86 6.63
N THR A 54 -29.54 -25.93 7.79
CA THR A 54 -29.95 -25.19 8.99
C THR A 54 -29.58 -23.71 8.88
N LEU A 55 -30.36 -22.84 9.53
CA LEU A 55 -30.07 -21.41 9.55
C LEU A 55 -28.68 -21.12 10.13
N VAL A 56 -28.32 -21.77 11.24
CA VAL A 56 -26.99 -21.68 11.87
C VAL A 56 -25.88 -22.16 10.92
N GLY A 57 -26.07 -23.30 10.24
CA GLY A 57 -25.09 -23.82 9.28
C GLY A 57 -24.88 -22.88 8.09
N ARG A 58 -25.96 -22.26 7.58
CA ARG A 58 -25.88 -21.26 6.51
C ARG A 58 -25.11 -20.01 6.96
N VAL A 59 -25.32 -19.55 8.20
CA VAL A 59 -24.54 -18.43 8.78
C VAL A 59 -23.06 -18.80 8.87
N LYS A 60 -22.72 -19.97 9.41
CA LYS A 60 -21.33 -20.44 9.47
C LYS A 60 -20.67 -20.51 8.09
N ALA A 61 -21.40 -20.98 7.08
CA ALA A 61 -20.88 -21.13 5.73
C ALA A 61 -20.71 -19.81 4.97
N ILE A 62 -21.60 -18.82 5.16
CA ILE A 62 -21.64 -17.59 4.35
C ILE A 62 -21.04 -16.39 5.09
N VAL A 63 -21.38 -16.25 6.37
CA VAL A 63 -21.03 -15.09 7.19
C VAL A 63 -19.67 -15.26 7.84
N LEU A 64 -19.31 -16.47 8.25
CA LEU A 64 -18.07 -16.76 8.97
C LEU A 64 -16.97 -17.39 8.10
N SER A 65 -17.20 -17.55 6.81
CA SER A 65 -16.17 -18.03 5.88
C SER A 65 -15.37 -16.87 5.28
N GLY A 66 -14.10 -17.15 4.96
CA GLY A 66 -13.17 -16.19 4.35
C GLY A 66 -13.79 -15.39 3.19
N SER A 67 -13.38 -14.13 3.02
CA SER A 67 -13.87 -13.23 1.97
C SER A 67 -13.83 -13.84 0.56
N THR A 68 -12.78 -14.61 0.25
CA THR A 68 -12.62 -15.38 -0.99
C THR A 68 -13.51 -16.63 -1.07
N ALA A 69 -13.90 -17.20 0.07
CA ALA A 69 -14.74 -18.39 0.14
C ALA A 69 -16.21 -18.11 -0.22
N GLY A 70 -16.73 -16.94 0.12
CA GLY A 70 -18.12 -16.56 -0.18
C GLY A 70 -18.43 -16.43 -1.68
N VAL A 71 -17.43 -16.13 -2.52
CA VAL A 71 -17.57 -16.06 -3.98
C VAL A 71 -17.84 -17.44 -4.60
N TYR A 72 -17.63 -18.53 -3.85
CA TYR A 72 -17.98 -19.88 -4.28
C TYR A 72 -19.45 -20.22 -4.02
N PHE A 73 -20.20 -19.43 -3.24
CA PHE A 73 -21.60 -19.71 -2.84
C PHE A 73 -22.62 -19.53 -3.98
N LEU A 74 -22.38 -18.59 -4.90
CA LEU A 74 -23.28 -18.26 -6.00
C LEU A 74 -22.58 -18.61 -7.32
N ASP A 75 -23.21 -19.43 -8.15
CA ASP A 75 -22.66 -19.95 -9.41
C ASP A 75 -22.23 -18.83 -10.38
N GLY A 76 -20.97 -18.42 -10.28
CA GLY A 76 -20.39 -17.32 -11.08
C GLY A 76 -20.82 -15.97 -10.53
N GLU A 77 -19.92 -15.13 -10.04
CA GLU A 77 -18.96 -14.37 -10.84
C GLU A 77 -17.86 -13.83 -9.89
N THR A 78 -16.61 -13.71 -10.36
CA THR A 78 -15.55 -12.97 -9.63
C THR A 78 -15.64 -11.46 -9.88
N THR A 79 -16.82 -10.96 -10.25
CA THR A 79 -17.11 -9.55 -10.54
C THR A 79 -17.55 -8.83 -9.26
N VAL A 80 -17.58 -7.50 -9.28
CA VAL A 80 -18.17 -6.67 -8.21
C VAL A 80 -19.59 -7.13 -7.86
N ALA A 81 -20.39 -7.51 -8.86
CA ALA A 81 -21.75 -8.02 -8.69
C ALA A 81 -21.81 -9.37 -7.91
N GLY A 82 -20.77 -10.19 -8.02
CA GLY A 82 -20.65 -11.42 -7.24
C GLY A 82 -20.47 -11.16 -5.74
N PHE A 83 -19.66 -10.15 -5.37
CA PHE A 83 -19.47 -9.76 -3.97
C PHE A 83 -20.75 -9.16 -3.37
N GLU A 84 -21.41 -8.25 -4.09
CA GLU A 84 -22.67 -7.62 -3.65
C GLU A 84 -23.76 -8.65 -3.35
N ARG A 85 -23.86 -9.70 -4.18
CA ARG A 85 -24.88 -10.74 -4.00
C ARG A 85 -24.64 -11.61 -2.76
N VAL A 86 -23.38 -11.88 -2.40
CA VAL A 86 -23.07 -12.63 -1.16
C VAL A 86 -23.31 -11.74 0.07
N ASP A 87 -23.01 -10.45 0.00
CA ASP A 87 -23.30 -9.51 1.08
C ASP A 87 -24.82 -9.37 1.31
N GLN A 88 -25.60 -9.30 0.23
CA GLN A 88 -27.05 -9.35 0.30
C GLN A 88 -27.56 -10.64 0.96
N THR A 89 -26.98 -11.79 0.62
CA THR A 89 -27.33 -13.08 1.25
C THR A 89 -26.99 -13.07 2.75
N ALA A 90 -25.84 -12.51 3.14
CA ALA A 90 -25.46 -12.39 4.54
C ALA A 90 -26.43 -11.48 5.32
N ARG A 91 -26.90 -10.40 4.71
CA ARG A 91 -27.94 -9.52 5.27
C ARG A 91 -29.26 -10.28 5.47
N GLU A 92 -29.74 -10.99 4.46
CA GLU A 92 -30.98 -11.80 4.56
C GLU A 92 -30.90 -12.85 5.67
N LEU A 93 -29.73 -13.48 5.85
CA LEU A 93 -29.51 -14.38 6.97
C LEU A 93 -29.58 -13.65 8.32
N GLY A 94 -29.07 -12.42 8.41
CA GLY A 94 -29.21 -11.59 9.61
C GLY A 94 -30.67 -11.32 9.95
N GLU A 95 -31.49 -10.97 8.96
CA GLU A 95 -32.93 -10.74 9.13
C GLU A 95 -33.67 -12.00 9.58
N LEU A 96 -33.34 -13.17 9.01
CA LEU A 96 -33.92 -14.45 9.43
C LEU A 96 -33.53 -14.83 10.86
N VAL A 97 -32.26 -14.66 11.22
CA VAL A 97 -31.78 -14.95 12.58
C VAL A 97 -32.43 -14.03 13.61
N ALA A 98 -32.71 -12.77 13.26
CA ALA A 98 -33.35 -11.84 14.18
C ALA A 98 -34.73 -12.32 14.68
N GLY A 99 -35.44 -13.13 13.89
CA GLY A 99 -36.74 -13.72 14.24
C GLY A 99 -36.67 -15.10 14.90
N ASP A 100 -35.47 -15.67 15.07
CA ASP A 100 -35.25 -17.02 15.61
C ASP A 100 -34.30 -16.95 16.82
N ALA A 101 -34.88 -17.02 18.03
CA ALA A 101 -34.14 -16.85 19.27
C ALA A 101 -33.07 -17.94 19.50
N ASP A 102 -33.35 -19.18 19.09
CA ASP A 102 -32.42 -20.31 19.24
C ASP A 102 -31.25 -20.17 18.26
N ALA A 103 -31.55 -19.80 17.01
CA ALA A 103 -30.51 -19.52 16.02
C ALA A 103 -29.66 -18.31 16.44
N PHE A 104 -30.27 -17.23 16.94
CA PHE A 104 -29.56 -16.06 17.43
C PHE A 104 -28.61 -16.42 18.57
N ALA A 105 -29.09 -17.14 19.59
CA ALA A 105 -28.26 -17.59 20.71
C ALA A 105 -27.08 -18.46 20.25
N ALA A 106 -27.29 -19.32 19.25
CA ALA A 106 -26.25 -20.19 18.71
C ALA A 106 -25.18 -19.44 17.90
N VAL A 107 -25.54 -18.40 17.13
CA VAL A 107 -24.59 -17.68 16.26
C VAL A 107 -23.92 -16.50 16.95
N LEU A 108 -24.55 -15.91 17.96
CA LEU A 108 -24.07 -14.72 18.67
C LEU A 108 -22.60 -14.81 19.12
N PRO A 109 -22.13 -15.87 19.81
CA PRO A 109 -20.73 -15.97 20.22
C PRO A 109 -19.76 -16.18 19.05
N LEU A 110 -20.25 -16.56 17.87
CA LEU A 110 -19.44 -16.82 16.68
C LEU A 110 -19.22 -15.55 15.86
N VAL A 111 -20.26 -14.71 15.70
CA VAL A 111 -20.21 -13.52 14.84
C VAL A 111 -19.40 -12.36 15.43
N VAL A 112 -19.14 -12.38 16.73
CA VAL A 112 -18.29 -11.41 17.42
C VAL A 112 -16.80 -11.80 17.43
N ARG A 113 -16.44 -12.95 16.84
CA ARG A 113 -15.05 -13.46 16.80
C ARG A 113 -14.35 -13.14 15.47
N LYS A 114 -13.01 -13.13 15.49
CA LYS A 114 -12.11 -12.88 14.36
C LYS A 114 -12.21 -13.99 13.30
N GLU A 115 -13.24 -13.90 12.49
CA GLU A 115 -13.36 -14.57 11.21
C GLU A 115 -13.34 -13.50 10.10
N GLN A 116 -12.64 -13.75 9.00
CA GLN A 116 -12.59 -12.81 7.86
C GLN A 116 -13.79 -13.01 6.94
N GLY A 117 -14.99 -12.66 7.40
CA GLY A 117 -16.23 -12.94 6.68
C GLY A 117 -17.09 -11.71 6.41
N ARG A 118 -18.41 -11.89 6.49
CA ARG A 118 -19.45 -10.90 6.13
C ARG A 118 -20.27 -10.47 7.33
N GLN A 119 -19.63 -10.45 8.50
CA GLN A 119 -20.29 -10.10 9.75
C GLN A 119 -20.93 -8.70 9.72
N GLY A 120 -20.35 -7.75 8.97
CA GLY A 120 -20.96 -6.43 8.78
C GLY A 120 -22.32 -6.47 8.09
N ALA A 121 -22.42 -7.13 6.93
CA ALA A 121 -23.70 -7.26 6.21
C ALA A 121 -24.74 -8.05 7.04
N PHE A 122 -24.30 -9.11 7.73
CA PHE A 122 -25.13 -9.85 8.67
C PHE A 122 -25.65 -8.99 9.82
N GLY A 123 -24.78 -8.17 10.43
CA GLY A 123 -25.16 -7.24 11.50
C GLY A 123 -26.19 -6.21 11.05
N GLU A 124 -26.08 -5.70 9.81
CA GLU A 124 -27.11 -4.81 9.25
C GLU A 124 -28.47 -5.52 9.15
N GLY A 125 -28.47 -6.77 8.67
CA GLY A 125 -29.67 -7.60 8.61
C GLY A 125 -30.30 -7.85 9.97
N LEU A 126 -29.48 -8.15 11.00
CA LEU A 126 -29.97 -8.29 12.38
C LEU A 126 -30.72 -7.04 12.83
N ALA A 127 -30.13 -5.86 12.68
CA ALA A 127 -30.77 -4.60 13.08
C ALA A 127 -32.09 -4.33 12.34
N ALA A 128 -32.22 -4.79 11.10
CA ALA A 128 -33.44 -4.66 10.32
C ALA A 128 -34.56 -5.60 10.80
N GLY A 129 -34.22 -6.83 11.23
CA GLY A 129 -35.19 -7.86 11.60
C GLY A 129 -35.60 -7.92 13.07
N VAL A 130 -34.83 -7.34 13.99
CA VAL A 130 -35.12 -7.48 15.44
C VAL A 130 -36.29 -6.63 15.91
N ASP A 131 -37.11 -7.14 16.83
CA ASP A 131 -38.18 -6.35 17.45
C ASP A 131 -37.60 -5.19 18.26
N SER A 132 -36.58 -5.47 19.08
CA SER A 132 -35.93 -4.50 19.97
C SER A 132 -34.47 -4.26 19.56
N ILE A 133 -34.16 -3.05 19.08
CA ILE A 133 -32.78 -2.63 18.79
C ILE A 133 -31.94 -2.64 20.07
N ASP A 134 -32.50 -2.21 21.20
CA ASP A 134 -31.78 -2.14 22.48
C ASP A 134 -31.34 -3.50 22.97
N ASP A 135 -32.26 -4.48 22.96
CA ASP A 135 -31.97 -5.82 23.49
C ASP A 135 -30.95 -6.56 22.63
N CYS A 136 -31.07 -6.44 21.30
CA CYS A 136 -30.09 -7.06 20.39
C CYS A 136 -28.71 -6.39 20.51
N TRP A 137 -28.67 -5.05 20.60
CA TRP A 137 -27.40 -4.34 20.83
C TRP A 137 -26.76 -4.77 22.16
N ALA A 138 -27.54 -4.82 23.24
CA ALA A 138 -27.05 -5.26 24.54
C ALA A 138 -26.50 -6.70 24.50
N ALA A 139 -27.17 -7.61 23.78
CA ALA A 139 -26.72 -8.99 23.59
C ALA A 139 -25.41 -9.07 22.79
N LEU A 140 -25.30 -8.33 21.68
CA LEU A 140 -24.08 -8.25 20.87
C LEU A 140 -22.90 -7.70 21.67
N VAL A 141 -23.13 -6.64 22.44
CA VAL A 141 -22.10 -6.04 23.28
C VAL A 141 -21.67 -7.00 24.39
N SER A 142 -22.62 -7.68 25.05
CA SER A 142 -22.30 -8.67 26.09
C SER A 142 -21.48 -9.83 25.53
N ALA A 143 -21.83 -10.36 24.35
CA ALA A 143 -21.08 -11.42 23.70
C ALA A 143 -19.68 -10.97 23.25
N PHE A 144 -19.56 -9.74 22.74
CA PHE A 144 -18.29 -9.15 22.35
C PHE A 144 -17.34 -9.00 23.56
N GLU A 145 -17.84 -8.53 24.69
CA GLU A 145 -17.03 -8.39 25.91
C GLU A 145 -16.66 -9.72 26.56
N ALA A 146 -17.54 -10.71 26.49
CA ALA A 146 -17.26 -12.06 26.96
C ALA A 146 -16.19 -12.78 26.10
N THR A 147 -15.94 -12.29 24.89
CA THR A 147 -14.90 -12.80 24.00
C THR A 147 -13.53 -12.20 24.36
N LEU A 148 -12.47 -13.01 24.28
CA LEU A 148 -11.09 -12.57 24.50
C LEU A 148 -10.71 -11.45 23.53
N GLU A 149 -9.96 -10.45 23.99
CA GLU A 149 -9.69 -9.23 23.22
C GLU A 149 -9.00 -9.51 21.88
N GLU A 150 -8.05 -10.45 21.89
CA GLU A 150 -7.33 -10.92 20.71
C GLU A 150 -8.21 -11.70 19.72
N GLU A 151 -9.37 -12.18 20.14
CA GLU A 151 -10.34 -12.92 19.31
C GLU A 151 -11.51 -12.05 18.84
N ARG A 152 -11.63 -10.79 19.30
CA ARG A 152 -12.78 -9.92 18.99
C ARG A 152 -12.81 -9.42 17.54
N ASN A 153 -14.01 -9.37 16.96
CA ASN A 153 -14.31 -8.76 15.67
C ASN A 153 -15.47 -7.77 15.79
N VAL A 154 -15.19 -6.50 15.49
CA VAL A 154 -16.13 -5.38 15.60
C VAL A 154 -17.06 -5.25 14.39
N GLN A 155 -16.85 -5.99 13.31
CA GLN A 155 -17.59 -5.81 12.05
C GLN A 155 -19.10 -6.02 12.21
N VAL A 156 -19.54 -7.02 13.00
CA VAL A 156 -20.98 -7.23 13.27
C VAL A 156 -21.61 -6.03 13.98
N LEU A 157 -20.89 -5.43 14.94
CA LEU A 157 -21.35 -4.26 15.68
C LEU A 157 -21.46 -3.05 14.75
N ARG A 158 -20.48 -2.84 13.85
CA ARG A 158 -20.54 -1.75 12.86
C ARG A 158 -21.70 -1.93 11.89
N GLY A 159 -21.91 -3.15 11.40
CA GLY A 159 -23.06 -3.49 10.55
C GLY A 159 -24.40 -3.21 11.24
N PHE A 160 -24.51 -3.68 12.48
CA PHE A 160 -25.70 -3.43 13.31
C PHE A 160 -25.93 -1.94 13.53
N MET A 161 -24.88 -1.16 13.81
CA MET A 161 -24.96 0.30 13.92
C MET A 161 -25.49 0.98 12.66
N TYR A 162 -25.07 0.51 11.48
CA TYR A 162 -25.58 1.04 10.21
C TYR A 162 -27.07 0.74 10.03
N GLY A 163 -27.51 -0.49 10.33
CA GLY A 163 -28.92 -0.86 10.30
C GLY A 163 -29.75 -0.10 11.35
N ALA A 164 -29.20 0.09 12.55
CA ALA A 164 -29.82 0.88 13.62
C ALA A 164 -29.99 2.33 13.19
N PHE A 165 -28.96 2.97 12.60
CA PHE A 165 -29.07 4.33 12.08
C PHE A 165 -30.19 4.48 11.04
N ARG A 166 -30.34 3.51 10.14
CA ARG A 166 -31.41 3.52 9.12
C ARG A 166 -32.81 3.37 9.70
N ARG A 167 -32.95 2.66 10.81
CA ARG A 167 -34.25 2.36 11.44
C ARG A 167 -34.63 3.40 12.48
N ASP A 168 -33.67 3.80 13.31
CA ASP A 168 -33.80 4.78 14.38
C ASP A 168 -32.43 5.45 14.64
N SER A 169 -32.22 6.62 14.03
CA SER A 169 -30.98 7.38 14.20
C SER A 169 -30.74 7.84 15.64
N ALA A 170 -31.79 8.01 16.46
CA ALA A 170 -31.63 8.41 17.86
C ALA A 170 -31.01 7.27 18.69
N LYS A 171 -31.34 6.02 18.36
CA LYS A 171 -30.70 4.84 18.98
C LYS A 171 -29.22 4.75 18.61
N PHE A 172 -28.88 4.98 17.34
CA PHE A 172 -27.49 5.03 16.90
C PHE A 172 -26.67 6.05 17.69
N GLU A 173 -27.18 7.28 17.85
CA GLU A 173 -26.51 8.32 18.65
C GLU A 173 -26.37 7.89 20.12
N ALA A 174 -27.46 7.42 20.75
CA ALA A 174 -27.45 7.00 22.14
C ALA A 174 -26.47 5.85 22.42
N PHE A 175 -26.34 4.89 21.49
CA PHE A 175 -25.38 3.79 21.64
C PHE A 175 -23.94 4.27 21.54
N LEU A 176 -23.64 5.23 20.67
CA LEU A 176 -22.30 5.78 20.56
C LEU A 176 -21.94 6.70 21.74
N ASP A 177 -22.90 7.47 22.25
CA ASP A 177 -22.72 8.24 23.49
C ASP A 177 -22.40 7.29 24.66
N ALA A 178 -23.15 6.19 24.80
CA ALA A 178 -22.88 5.17 25.82
C ALA A 178 -21.52 4.46 25.61
N ALA A 179 -21.11 4.26 24.36
CA ALA A 179 -19.82 3.64 24.03
C ALA A 179 -18.61 4.51 24.40
N MET A 180 -18.76 5.85 24.37
CA MET A 180 -17.71 6.79 24.81
C MET A 180 -17.37 6.65 26.29
N GLU A 181 -18.34 6.25 27.12
CA GLU A 181 -18.17 6.05 28.57
C GLU A 181 -17.71 4.63 28.94
N ARG A 182 -17.54 3.74 27.96
CA ARG A 182 -17.29 2.32 28.17
C ARG A 182 -15.86 1.95 27.74
N ALA A 183 -15.04 1.53 28.70
CA ALA A 183 -13.62 1.24 28.48
C ALA A 183 -13.36 0.21 27.36
N SER A 184 -14.22 -0.80 27.20
CA SER A 184 -14.12 -1.84 26.17
C SER A 184 -14.50 -1.38 24.76
N PHE A 185 -15.11 -0.19 24.62
CA PHE A 185 -15.63 0.34 23.36
C PHE A 185 -15.05 1.69 22.96
N ILE A 186 -14.48 2.45 23.90
CA ILE A 186 -14.04 3.83 23.64
C ILE A 186 -13.05 3.94 22.47
N ASN A 187 -12.17 2.95 22.30
CA ASN A 187 -11.23 2.86 21.18
C ASN A 187 -11.87 2.42 19.86
N LEU A 188 -13.08 1.85 19.89
CA LEU A 188 -13.87 1.44 18.72
C LEU A 188 -14.81 2.53 18.24
N VAL A 189 -15.08 3.56 19.05
CA VAL A 189 -16.01 4.64 18.68
C VAL A 189 -15.64 5.31 17.35
N PRO A 190 -14.37 5.68 17.07
CA PRO A 190 -14.03 6.27 15.78
C PRO A 190 -14.38 5.38 14.59
N PHE A 191 -14.29 4.06 14.73
CA PHE A 191 -14.66 3.10 13.70
C PHE A 191 -16.18 2.92 13.58
N LEU A 192 -16.88 2.77 14.71
CA LEU A 192 -18.34 2.58 14.75
C LEU A 192 -19.09 3.83 14.29
N GLN A 193 -18.54 5.02 14.55
CA GLN A 193 -19.05 6.29 14.05
C GLN A 193 -19.23 6.28 12.53
N LEU A 194 -18.31 5.62 11.81
CA LEU A 194 -18.29 5.56 10.36
C LEU A 194 -19.29 4.55 9.79
N ALA A 195 -20.14 3.96 10.63
CA ALA A 195 -21.31 3.22 10.17
C ALA A 195 -22.34 4.15 9.50
N ALA A 196 -22.39 5.43 9.86
CA ALA A 196 -23.32 6.42 9.31
C ALA A 196 -22.59 7.68 8.81
N PRO A 197 -23.24 8.54 7.99
CA PRO A 197 -22.69 9.85 7.65
C PRO A 197 -22.35 10.68 8.90
N LEU A 198 -21.26 11.44 8.83
CA LEU A 198 -20.81 12.29 9.94
C LEU A 198 -21.66 13.56 10.01
N GLY A 199 -22.56 13.61 11.01
CA GLY A 199 -23.23 14.84 11.45
C GLY A 199 -22.48 15.56 12.58
N ASP A 200 -23.07 16.63 13.11
CA ASP A 200 -22.46 17.47 14.15
C ASP A 200 -22.14 16.70 15.44
N SER A 201 -23.05 15.83 15.89
CA SER A 201 -22.84 14.97 17.06
C SER A 201 -21.67 14.01 16.84
N GLY A 202 -21.59 13.40 15.65
CA GLY A 202 -20.50 12.50 15.32
C GLY A 202 -19.15 13.21 15.22
N CYS A 203 -19.14 14.40 14.65
CA CYS A 203 -17.97 15.27 14.63
C CYS A 203 -17.50 15.63 16.04
N THR A 204 -18.44 15.95 16.93
CA THR A 204 -18.16 16.25 18.35
C THR A 204 -17.55 15.04 19.06
N ARG A 205 -18.12 13.84 18.87
CA ARG A 205 -17.60 12.59 19.45
C ARG A 205 -16.20 12.27 18.94
N LEU A 206 -15.92 12.43 17.65
CA LEU A 206 -14.57 12.23 17.10
C LEU A 206 -13.53 13.19 17.69
N MET A 207 -13.88 14.47 17.86
CA MET A 207 -12.98 15.44 18.51
C MET A 207 -12.72 15.08 19.97
N ALA A 208 -13.75 14.64 20.70
CA ALA A 208 -13.58 14.14 22.08
C ALA A 208 -12.73 12.87 22.14
N SER A 209 -12.87 11.95 21.17
CA SER A 209 -12.03 10.76 21.07
C SER A 209 -10.55 11.11 20.78
N LEU A 210 -10.27 12.15 19.98
CA LEU A 210 -8.90 12.60 19.72
C LEU A 210 -8.22 13.09 21.00
N ASP A 211 -8.97 13.85 21.81
CA ASP A 211 -8.49 14.43 23.07
C ASP A 211 -8.35 13.36 24.18
N ASN A 212 -8.91 12.17 24.00
CA ASN A 212 -8.83 11.07 24.96
C ASN A 212 -7.50 10.28 24.81
N PRO A 213 -6.67 10.19 25.86
CA PRO A 213 -5.42 9.43 25.83
C PRO A 213 -5.60 7.91 25.63
N SER A 214 -6.74 7.35 26.04
CA SER A 214 -7.04 5.92 25.92
C SER A 214 -7.44 5.50 24.51
N VAL A 215 -7.77 6.46 23.64
CA VAL A 215 -8.05 6.19 22.23
C VAL A 215 -6.73 6.35 21.46
N PRO A 216 -6.19 5.30 20.83
CA PRO A 216 -4.95 5.38 20.07
C PRO A 216 -5.17 6.05 18.69
N SER A 217 -4.11 6.58 18.09
CA SER A 217 -4.17 7.23 16.77
C SER A 217 -4.66 6.29 15.66
N TRP A 218 -4.27 5.01 15.70
CA TRP A 218 -4.65 4.03 14.68
C TRP A 218 -6.17 3.85 14.53
N ALA A 219 -6.94 4.13 15.59
CA ALA A 219 -8.41 4.06 15.56
C ALA A 219 -9.02 5.01 14.51
N PHE A 220 -8.31 6.07 14.14
CA PHE A 220 -8.73 7.07 13.17
C PHE A 220 -8.35 6.72 11.73
N ARG A 221 -7.54 5.67 11.47
CA ARG A 221 -7.11 5.29 10.12
C ARG A 221 -8.29 4.99 9.18
N TYR A 222 -9.39 4.48 9.74
CA TYR A 222 -10.62 4.21 8.99
C TYR A 222 -11.30 5.46 8.39
N LEU A 223 -10.97 6.66 8.88
CA LEU A 223 -11.40 7.91 8.24
C LEU A 223 -10.86 8.05 6.83
N GLY A 224 -9.66 7.52 6.53
CA GLY A 224 -9.10 7.49 5.19
C GLY A 224 -9.75 6.42 4.30
N HIS A 225 -10.14 5.28 4.88
CA HIS A 225 -10.81 4.20 4.13
C HIS A 225 -12.30 4.46 3.87
N SER A 226 -12.84 5.58 4.34
CA SER A 226 -14.22 5.97 4.13
C SER A 226 -14.26 7.33 3.43
N ARG A 227 -15.28 7.56 2.59
CA ARG A 227 -15.55 8.89 2.02
C ARG A 227 -16.12 9.87 3.07
N ALA A 228 -15.93 9.59 4.35
CA ALA A 228 -16.58 10.30 5.45
C ALA A 228 -16.13 11.75 5.57
N THR A 229 -14.87 12.04 5.23
CA THR A 229 -14.32 13.41 5.26
C THR A 229 -14.70 14.25 4.03
N GLN A 230 -15.25 13.64 2.98
CA GLN A 230 -15.48 14.27 1.68
C GLN A 230 -16.46 15.45 1.75
N ALA A 231 -17.50 15.34 2.59
CA ALA A 231 -18.57 16.33 2.74
C ALA A 231 -18.33 17.32 3.89
N LEU A 232 -17.21 17.20 4.62
CA LEU A 232 -16.91 18.02 5.77
C LEU A 232 -16.28 19.36 5.36
N SER A 233 -16.40 20.36 6.23
CA SER A 233 -15.82 21.69 5.97
C SER A 233 -14.29 21.67 6.03
N ASP A 234 -13.66 22.57 5.27
CA ASP A 234 -12.21 22.78 5.25
C ASP A 234 -11.64 22.99 6.67
N ASP A 235 -12.31 23.83 7.48
CA ASP A 235 -11.89 24.10 8.86
C ASP A 235 -11.93 22.86 9.74
N TRP A 236 -12.97 22.04 9.61
CA TRP A 236 -13.12 20.84 10.43
C TRP A 236 -12.09 19.78 10.07
N VAL A 237 -11.89 19.52 8.76
CA VAL A 237 -10.89 18.57 8.28
C VAL A 237 -9.49 19.01 8.73
N ALA A 238 -9.17 20.30 8.63
CA ALA A 238 -7.90 20.79 9.12
C ALA A 238 -7.73 20.65 10.64
N GLN A 239 -8.77 20.93 11.42
CA GLN A 239 -8.71 20.75 12.88
C GLN A 239 -8.53 19.27 13.28
N LEU A 240 -9.25 18.36 12.62
CA LEU A 240 -9.13 16.92 12.82
C LEU A 240 -7.69 16.47 12.59
N LEU A 241 -7.14 16.80 11.43
CA LEU A 241 -5.80 16.38 11.02
C LEU A 241 -4.70 17.00 11.89
N GLN A 242 -4.87 18.25 12.32
CA GLN A 242 -3.93 18.91 13.23
C GLN A 242 -3.88 18.23 14.60
N ARG A 243 -5.04 17.86 15.16
CA ARG A 243 -5.10 17.14 16.45
C ARG A 243 -4.55 15.74 16.31
N LEU A 244 -4.87 15.05 15.21
CA LEU A 244 -4.35 13.72 14.94
C LEU A 244 -2.83 13.74 14.79
N SER A 245 -2.24 14.73 14.12
CA SER A 245 -0.80 14.80 13.89
C SER A 245 0.04 15.00 15.15
N VAL A 246 -0.53 15.59 16.21
CA VAL A 246 0.16 15.80 17.50
C VAL A 246 -0.11 14.69 18.51
N LYS A 247 -1.00 13.75 18.20
CA LYS A 247 -1.27 12.58 19.03
C LYS A 247 -0.09 11.59 18.91
N PRO A 248 0.25 10.82 19.97
CA PRO A 248 1.26 9.76 19.87
C PRO A 248 0.99 8.84 18.69
N ASP A 249 2.02 8.61 17.87
CA ASP A 249 1.98 7.81 16.63
C ASP A 249 0.89 8.26 15.64
N GLY A 250 0.47 9.54 15.69
CA GLY A 250 -0.65 10.06 14.92
C GLY A 250 -0.29 10.78 13.63
N MET A 251 0.99 11.15 13.44
CA MET A 251 1.45 11.85 12.24
C MET A 251 1.21 11.01 10.96
N GLU A 252 1.59 9.74 10.96
CA GLU A 252 1.39 8.86 9.81
C GLU A 252 -0.10 8.65 9.51
N VAL A 253 -0.93 8.51 10.54
CA VAL A 253 -2.38 8.37 10.38
C VAL A 253 -2.97 9.64 9.78
N ALA A 254 -2.51 10.83 10.20
CA ALA A 254 -2.95 12.10 9.62
C ALA A 254 -2.55 12.22 8.13
N VAL A 255 -1.34 11.78 7.77
CA VAL A 255 -0.85 11.74 6.39
C VAL A 255 -1.71 10.79 5.54
N ASP A 256 -2.01 9.58 6.03
CA ASP A 256 -2.85 8.61 5.35
C ASP A 256 -4.28 9.14 5.14
N VAL A 257 -4.90 9.67 6.20
CA VAL A 257 -6.26 10.26 6.13
C VAL A 257 -6.31 11.44 5.17
N LEU A 258 -5.30 12.32 5.17
CA LEU A 258 -5.25 13.46 4.23
C LEU A 258 -5.05 12.99 2.79
N SER A 259 -4.17 12.01 2.56
CA SER A 259 -3.92 11.44 1.24
C SER A 259 -5.20 10.82 0.66
N MET A 260 -5.96 10.13 1.49
CA MET A 260 -7.25 9.57 1.10
C MET A 260 -8.35 10.63 0.93
N HIS A 261 -8.33 11.70 1.73
CA HIS A 261 -9.29 12.80 1.59
C HIS A 261 -9.21 13.51 0.23
N ILE A 262 -8.01 13.60 -0.35
CA ILE A 262 -7.81 14.21 -1.68
C ILE A 262 -7.96 13.22 -2.84
N PHE A 263 -7.89 11.92 -2.56
CA PHE A 263 -7.97 10.88 -3.58
C PHE A 263 -9.39 10.75 -4.17
N ASP A 264 -9.52 10.92 -5.49
CA ASP A 264 -10.80 10.85 -6.22
C ASP A 264 -11.90 11.74 -5.60
N ASN A 265 -11.50 12.84 -4.95
CA ASN A 265 -12.43 13.79 -4.34
C ASN A 265 -12.69 14.96 -5.30
N PRO A 266 -13.91 15.11 -5.84
CA PRO A 266 -14.26 16.20 -6.74
C PRO A 266 -14.37 17.56 -6.03
N ASN A 267 -14.45 17.58 -4.68
CA ASN A 267 -14.60 18.81 -3.92
C ASN A 267 -13.26 19.56 -3.82
N PRO A 268 -13.24 20.88 -4.04
CA PRO A 268 -12.01 21.65 -3.94
C PRO A 268 -11.50 21.67 -2.50
N VAL A 269 -10.20 21.38 -2.33
CA VAL A 269 -9.52 21.51 -1.04
C VAL A 269 -9.30 22.99 -0.72
N GLY A 270 -9.85 23.42 0.41
CA GLY A 270 -9.80 24.81 0.87
C GLY A 270 -8.43 25.24 1.43
N PRO A 271 -8.29 26.53 1.75
CA PRO A 271 -7.01 27.12 2.14
C PRO A 271 -6.48 26.57 3.47
N ARG A 272 -7.34 26.18 4.41
CA ARG A 272 -6.92 25.68 5.73
C ARG A 272 -6.32 24.30 5.63
N VAL A 273 -6.94 23.39 4.89
CA VAL A 273 -6.36 22.06 4.61
C VAL A 273 -5.11 22.19 3.76
N ARG A 274 -5.04 23.11 2.79
CA ARG A 274 -3.81 23.36 2.02
C ARG A 274 -2.65 23.82 2.88
N GLN A 275 -2.89 24.76 3.79
CA GLN A 275 -1.86 25.20 4.73
C GLN A 275 -1.40 24.05 5.62
N LEU A 276 -2.33 23.26 6.15
CA LEU A 276 -2.01 22.13 7.01
C LEU A 276 -1.27 21.02 6.26
N GLY A 277 -1.69 20.66 5.04
CA GLY A 277 -1.03 19.62 4.25
C GLY A 277 0.44 19.94 4.00
N ARG A 278 0.76 21.22 3.72
CA ARG A 278 2.16 21.69 3.63
C ARG A 278 2.90 21.55 4.97
N ALA A 279 2.26 21.88 6.08
CA ALA A 279 2.86 21.73 7.42
C ALA A 279 3.07 20.25 7.81
N LEU A 280 2.16 19.34 7.45
CA LEU A 280 2.33 17.91 7.72
C LEU A 280 3.52 17.35 6.93
N LEU A 281 3.64 17.72 5.65
CA LEU A 281 4.75 17.30 4.79
C LEU A 281 6.13 17.74 5.32
N THR A 282 6.22 18.85 6.07
CA THR A 282 7.50 19.29 6.65
C THR A 282 7.82 18.62 7.98
N ASN A 283 6.84 18.03 8.66
CA ASN A 283 6.98 17.45 10.00
C ASN A 283 6.87 15.92 10.04
N VAL A 284 6.58 15.26 8.91
CA VAL A 284 6.44 13.81 8.84
C VAL A 284 7.77 13.09 9.15
N PRO A 285 7.79 12.08 10.03
CA PRO A 285 8.98 11.29 10.30
C PRO A 285 9.25 10.31 9.15
N LEU A 286 10.19 10.65 8.26
CA LEU A 286 10.53 9.85 7.08
C LEU A 286 11.23 8.51 7.40
N THR A 287 11.63 8.28 8.65
CA THR A 287 12.37 7.09 9.08
C THR A 287 11.48 5.91 9.45
N GLN A 288 10.17 6.11 9.60
CA GLN A 288 9.21 5.05 9.90
C GLN A 288 8.65 4.51 8.56
N HIS A 289 8.88 3.20 8.31
CA HIS A 289 8.66 2.60 6.99
C HIS A 289 7.51 1.59 7.05
N ASP A 290 6.29 2.07 6.84
CA ASP A 290 5.24 1.24 6.21
C ASP A 290 5.26 1.54 4.70
N HIS A 291 5.12 0.52 3.85
CA HIS A 291 5.06 0.68 2.39
C HIS A 291 3.94 1.65 1.96
N GLY A 292 2.92 1.85 2.80
CA GLY A 292 1.85 2.83 2.56
C GLY A 292 2.29 4.29 2.65
N LEU A 293 3.36 4.62 3.38
CA LEU A 293 3.75 6.01 3.64
C LEU A 293 4.28 6.71 2.38
N ASP A 294 5.17 6.08 1.60
CA ASP A 294 5.75 6.67 0.39
C ASP A 294 4.66 7.04 -0.62
N HIS A 295 3.71 6.13 -0.84
CA HIS A 295 2.60 6.38 -1.76
C HIS A 295 1.67 7.49 -1.28
N ALA A 296 1.44 7.59 0.05
CA ALA A 296 0.69 8.69 0.61
C ALA A 296 1.42 10.02 0.43
N LEU A 297 2.73 10.06 0.69
CA LEU A 297 3.57 11.24 0.54
C LEU A 297 3.71 11.70 -0.90
N GLU A 298 3.94 10.79 -1.84
CA GLU A 298 3.94 11.04 -3.29
C GLU A 298 2.71 11.86 -3.70
N ARG A 299 1.51 11.35 -3.37
CA ARG A 299 0.24 12.02 -3.69
C ARG A 299 0.13 13.41 -3.06
N LEU A 300 0.53 13.54 -1.80
CA LEU A 300 0.47 14.81 -1.08
C LEU A 300 1.46 15.83 -1.63
N VAL A 301 2.66 15.41 -1.99
CA VAL A 301 3.68 16.25 -2.63
C VAL A 301 3.14 16.80 -3.95
N GLU A 302 2.60 15.93 -4.81
CA GLU A 302 2.05 16.35 -6.10
C GLU A 302 0.92 17.38 -5.93
N PHE A 303 0.09 17.21 -4.91
CA PHE A 303 -1.07 18.06 -4.70
C PHE A 303 -0.77 19.39 -3.98
N PHE A 304 0.02 19.35 -2.89
CA PHE A 304 0.21 20.50 -2.01
C PHE A 304 1.46 21.33 -2.32
N LEU A 305 2.46 20.72 -2.96
CA LEU A 305 3.75 21.36 -3.22
C LEU A 305 3.89 21.88 -4.65
N GLN A 306 2.86 21.80 -5.48
CA GLN A 306 2.89 22.35 -6.83
C GLN A 306 2.92 23.90 -6.84
N GLY A 307 3.76 24.47 -7.70
CA GLY A 307 3.82 25.91 -7.94
C GLY A 307 4.49 26.71 -6.82
N ARG A 308 4.45 28.04 -6.92
CA ARG A 308 5.23 28.94 -6.03
C ARG A 308 4.85 28.82 -4.55
N GLU A 309 3.57 28.58 -4.25
CA GLU A 309 3.11 28.48 -2.87
C GLU A 309 3.62 27.23 -2.14
N GLY A 310 3.96 26.18 -2.89
CA GLY A 310 4.49 24.92 -2.35
C GLY A 310 6.01 24.95 -2.12
N GLU A 311 6.72 25.91 -2.71
CA GLU A 311 8.19 25.89 -2.79
C GLU A 311 8.85 25.90 -1.40
N ALA A 312 8.35 26.72 -0.47
CA ALA A 312 8.92 26.82 0.87
C ALA A 312 8.87 25.47 1.63
N ALA A 313 7.70 24.83 1.63
CA ALA A 313 7.52 23.53 2.27
C ALA A 313 8.30 22.42 1.55
N ALA A 314 8.39 22.47 0.21
CA ALA A 314 9.22 21.55 -0.54
C ALA A 314 10.71 21.67 -0.19
N ARG A 315 11.24 22.89 -0.05
CA ARG A 315 12.64 23.11 0.35
C ARG A 315 12.93 22.57 1.75
N GLU A 316 11.99 22.71 2.67
CA GLU A 316 12.11 22.16 4.02
C GLU A 316 12.12 20.62 3.99
N LEU A 317 11.17 19.99 3.30
CA LEU A 317 11.12 18.54 3.11
C LEU A 317 12.38 18.02 2.41
N LEU A 318 12.83 18.66 1.33
CA LEU A 318 14.07 18.33 0.62
C LEU A 318 15.30 18.44 1.53
N THR A 319 15.33 19.40 2.46
CA THR A 319 16.41 19.55 3.44
C THR A 319 16.42 18.39 4.43
N THR A 320 15.24 17.95 4.88
CA THR A 320 15.10 16.76 5.74
C THR A 320 15.56 15.49 5.02
N VAL A 321 15.12 15.30 3.77
CA VAL A 321 15.55 14.17 2.92
C VAL A 321 17.07 14.18 2.71
N ARG A 322 17.63 15.35 2.37
CA ARG A 322 19.08 15.54 2.20
C ARG A 322 19.84 15.08 3.45
N ARG A 323 19.44 15.56 4.63
CA ARG A 323 20.08 15.20 5.89
C ARG A 323 20.00 13.69 6.13
N GLY A 324 18.83 13.12 5.90
CA GLY A 324 18.61 11.68 6.09
C GLY A 324 19.44 10.79 5.16
N PHE A 325 19.76 11.26 3.95
CA PHE A 325 20.71 10.56 3.08
C PHE A 325 22.16 10.76 3.51
N GLU A 326 22.52 11.95 4.00
CA GLU A 326 23.89 12.25 4.44
C GLU A 326 24.25 11.57 5.77
N ASP A 327 23.26 11.25 6.63
CA ASP A 327 23.44 10.52 7.89
C ASP A 327 23.04 9.04 7.82
N TYR A 328 22.67 8.56 6.64
CA TYR A 328 22.26 7.17 6.35
C TYR A 328 21.00 6.70 7.10
N SER A 329 20.19 7.61 7.65
CA SER A 329 18.90 7.26 8.28
C SER A 329 17.78 7.00 7.26
N LEU A 330 17.93 7.48 6.02
CA LEU A 330 16.97 7.27 4.94
C LEU A 330 17.58 6.50 3.78
N SER A 331 16.73 5.71 3.12
CA SER A 331 17.05 5.02 1.88
C SER A 331 16.22 5.60 0.74
N GLY A 332 16.84 5.80 -0.43
CA GLY A 332 16.11 6.16 -1.64
C GLY A 332 15.04 5.13 -2.04
N TYR A 333 15.20 3.88 -1.61
CA TYR A 333 14.19 2.82 -1.79
C TYR A 333 12.89 3.12 -1.07
N GLY A 334 12.96 3.65 0.17
CA GLY A 334 11.78 3.89 1.00
C GLY A 334 10.99 5.14 0.61
N LEU A 335 11.53 5.96 -0.30
CA LEU A 335 10.98 7.27 -0.69
C LEU A 335 10.92 7.46 -2.22
N ALA A 336 10.88 6.37 -2.98
CA ALA A 336 11.02 6.44 -4.44
C ALA A 336 9.93 7.31 -5.08
N GLY A 337 8.66 7.10 -4.71
CA GLY A 337 7.52 7.89 -5.20
C GLY A 337 7.60 9.33 -4.73
N THR A 338 7.90 9.55 -3.45
CA THR A 338 8.06 10.88 -2.84
C THR A 338 9.15 11.70 -3.55
N LEU A 339 10.30 11.10 -3.84
CA LEU A 339 11.40 11.75 -4.57
C LEU A 339 10.97 12.12 -5.99
N ALA A 340 10.37 11.18 -6.73
CA ALA A 340 9.90 11.44 -8.09
C ALA A 340 8.89 12.61 -8.12
N ALA A 341 7.93 12.62 -7.20
CA ALA A 341 6.98 13.71 -7.04
C ALA A 341 7.67 15.05 -6.76
N LEU A 342 8.65 15.09 -5.85
CA LEU A 342 9.39 16.32 -5.52
C LEU A 342 10.15 16.89 -6.72
N PHE A 343 10.84 16.03 -7.49
CA PHE A 343 11.53 16.44 -8.71
C PHE A 343 10.55 16.90 -9.80
N LYS A 344 9.37 16.28 -9.90
CA LYS A 344 8.31 16.68 -10.83
C LYS A 344 7.74 18.06 -10.51
N VAL A 345 7.34 18.31 -9.25
CA VAL A 345 6.63 19.55 -8.89
C VAL A 345 7.55 20.71 -8.51
N GLN A 346 8.75 20.44 -8.00
CA GLN A 346 9.73 21.44 -7.56
C GLN A 346 11.16 21.15 -8.05
N PRO A 347 11.36 20.98 -9.38
CA PRO A 347 12.61 20.52 -9.98
C PRO A 347 13.83 21.37 -9.62
N ASN A 348 13.73 22.70 -9.67
CA ASN A 348 14.87 23.56 -9.34
C ASN A 348 15.30 23.41 -7.88
N ALA A 349 14.35 23.42 -6.94
CA ALA A 349 14.64 23.25 -5.52
C ALA A 349 15.21 21.85 -5.23
N ALA A 350 14.69 20.82 -5.88
CA ALA A 350 15.16 19.44 -5.75
C ALA A 350 16.58 19.28 -6.30
N LEU A 351 16.87 19.80 -7.49
CA LEU A 351 18.21 19.79 -8.09
C LEU A 351 19.22 20.58 -7.23
N GLU A 352 18.86 21.78 -6.77
CA GLU A 352 19.72 22.59 -5.89
C GLU A 352 20.06 21.87 -4.58
N THR A 353 19.09 21.17 -3.99
CA THR A 353 19.22 20.60 -2.65
C THR A 353 19.81 19.20 -2.64
N LEU A 354 19.34 18.32 -3.54
CA LEU A 354 19.71 16.90 -3.54
C LEU A 354 20.85 16.59 -4.52
N VAL A 355 20.97 17.34 -5.63
CA VAL A 355 22.09 17.19 -6.57
C VAL A 355 23.21 18.16 -6.19
N GLY A 356 22.96 19.47 -6.27
CA GLY A 356 23.89 20.54 -5.91
C GLY A 356 25.18 20.59 -6.74
N ASP A 357 25.99 21.62 -6.48
CA ASP A 357 27.22 21.92 -7.25
C ASP A 357 28.51 21.42 -6.60
N GLY A 358 28.39 20.86 -5.39
CA GLY A 358 29.55 20.38 -4.64
C GLY A 358 30.23 19.18 -5.31
N LEU A 359 31.50 18.96 -4.97
CA LEU A 359 32.23 17.78 -5.42
C LEU A 359 31.49 16.48 -5.05
N ASP A 360 31.63 15.47 -5.91
CA ASP A 360 30.97 14.18 -5.74
C ASP A 360 31.75 13.25 -4.80
N GLU A 361 31.86 13.66 -3.53
CA GLU A 361 32.68 12.99 -2.53
C GLU A 361 31.93 12.79 -1.22
N GLY A 362 32.35 11.78 -0.45
CA GLY A 362 31.81 11.48 0.88
C GLY A 362 30.28 11.36 0.88
N ASN A 363 29.62 12.07 1.79
CA ASN A 363 28.16 12.01 1.93
C ASN A 363 27.41 12.55 0.68
N THR A 364 28.01 13.47 -0.08
CA THR A 364 27.40 13.98 -1.33
C THR A 364 27.27 12.87 -2.37
N TYR A 365 28.30 12.05 -2.50
CA TYR A 365 28.32 10.89 -3.40
C TYR A 365 27.20 9.90 -3.06
N PHE A 366 27.10 9.51 -1.78
CA PHE A 366 26.04 8.59 -1.34
C PHE A 366 24.64 9.17 -1.54
N ARG A 367 24.44 10.46 -1.20
CA ARG A 367 23.17 11.16 -1.40
C ARG A 367 22.70 11.12 -2.86
N ARG A 368 23.58 11.44 -3.81
CA ARG A 368 23.23 11.41 -5.25
C ARG A 368 22.91 10.00 -5.71
N ARG A 369 23.63 9.00 -5.21
CA ARG A 369 23.38 7.59 -5.54
C ARG A 369 22.02 7.09 -5.05
N SER A 370 21.52 7.62 -3.93
CA SER A 370 20.16 7.36 -3.44
C SER A 370 19.05 7.84 -4.38
N LEU A 371 19.35 8.72 -5.36
CA LEU A 371 18.36 9.26 -6.32
C LEU A 371 18.13 8.37 -7.54
N MET A 372 18.99 7.37 -7.78
CA MET A 372 18.92 6.55 -8.99
C MET A 372 17.78 5.53 -9.00
N GLY A 373 17.04 5.43 -7.89
CA GLY A 373 15.82 4.64 -7.78
C GLY A 373 15.99 3.13 -7.87
N VAL A 374 14.85 2.43 -7.89
CA VAL A 374 14.71 0.97 -7.76
C VAL A 374 14.06 0.45 -9.04
N GLN A 375 14.42 -0.76 -9.49
CA GLN A 375 13.84 -1.40 -10.70
C GLN A 375 13.94 -0.55 -11.99
N GLY A 376 14.89 0.38 -12.04
CA GLY A 376 15.10 1.20 -13.24
C GLY A 376 14.13 2.39 -13.35
N VAL A 377 13.59 2.95 -12.26
CA VAL A 377 12.90 4.24 -12.33
C VAL A 377 13.62 5.29 -11.49
N SER A 378 14.24 6.26 -12.16
CA SER A 378 14.92 7.39 -11.52
C SER A 378 13.94 8.41 -10.94
N ALA A 379 14.30 9.06 -9.83
CA ALA A 379 13.58 10.22 -9.32
C ALA A 379 13.51 11.40 -10.31
N LEU A 380 14.46 11.48 -11.26
CA LEU A 380 14.51 12.53 -12.26
C LEU A 380 13.75 12.18 -13.55
N SER A 381 13.14 10.98 -13.63
CA SER A 381 12.51 10.47 -14.85
C SER A 381 11.40 11.37 -15.40
N GLU A 382 10.65 12.05 -14.53
CA GLU A 382 9.58 12.98 -14.92
C GLU A 382 10.04 14.43 -15.12
N VAL A 383 11.33 14.74 -14.92
CA VAL A 383 11.85 16.09 -15.13
C VAL A 383 12.08 16.34 -16.63
N PRO A 384 11.47 17.38 -17.23
CA PRO A 384 11.71 17.70 -18.63
C PRO A 384 13.20 17.96 -18.91
N ILE A 385 13.72 17.34 -19.97
CA ILE A 385 15.14 17.44 -20.35
C ILE A 385 15.62 18.90 -20.50
N GLU A 386 14.79 19.76 -21.08
CA GLU A 386 15.14 21.19 -21.25
C GLU A 386 15.32 21.91 -19.92
N MET A 387 14.63 21.46 -18.86
CA MET A 387 14.79 22.03 -17.53
C MET A 387 16.10 21.57 -16.88
N LEU A 388 16.46 20.30 -17.05
CA LEU A 388 17.75 19.77 -16.61
C LEU A 388 18.89 20.51 -17.30
N VAL A 389 18.79 20.70 -18.61
CA VAL A 389 19.80 21.44 -19.36
C VAL A 389 19.87 22.90 -18.89
N ALA A 390 18.74 23.59 -18.77
CA ALA A 390 18.73 24.98 -18.29
C ALA A 390 19.33 25.12 -16.87
N TRP A 391 19.19 24.09 -16.02
CA TRP A 391 19.84 24.05 -14.71
C TRP A 391 21.35 23.84 -14.85
N CYS A 392 21.80 22.91 -15.71
CA CYS A 392 23.22 22.69 -15.97
C CYS A 392 23.92 23.92 -16.59
N GLU A 393 23.27 24.61 -17.54
CA GLU A 393 23.80 25.82 -18.20
C GLU A 393 23.99 27.00 -17.23
N LYS A 394 23.23 27.05 -16.13
CA LYS A 394 23.36 28.09 -15.08
C LYS A 394 24.50 27.84 -14.09
N GLY A 395 25.18 26.69 -14.15
CA GLY A 395 26.26 26.34 -13.23
C GLY A 395 27.53 25.91 -13.94
N GLY A 396 28.40 25.21 -13.20
CA GLY A 396 29.67 24.69 -13.72
C GLY A 396 29.50 23.45 -14.60
N PRO A 397 30.55 23.07 -15.38
CA PRO A 397 30.58 21.84 -16.16
C PRO A 397 30.22 20.57 -15.36
N GLU A 398 30.50 20.56 -14.06
CA GLU A 398 30.28 19.44 -13.15
C GLU A 398 28.80 19.06 -13.02
N ARG A 399 27.87 20.03 -13.15
CA ARG A 399 26.42 19.78 -13.10
C ARG A 399 25.97 18.74 -14.12
N TRP A 400 26.57 18.78 -15.31
CA TRP A 400 26.26 17.85 -16.39
C TRP A 400 26.65 16.42 -16.01
N SER A 401 27.83 16.26 -15.41
CA SER A 401 28.35 14.98 -14.94
C SER A 401 27.60 14.44 -13.73
N HIS A 402 27.01 15.32 -12.90
CA HIS A 402 26.20 14.91 -11.74
C HIS A 402 24.79 14.46 -12.11
N VAL A 403 24.14 15.11 -13.10
CA VAL A 403 22.75 14.79 -13.47
C VAL A 403 22.66 13.60 -14.41
N ALA A 404 23.57 13.47 -15.38
CA ALA A 404 23.46 12.44 -16.41
C ALA A 404 23.38 11.01 -15.84
N PRO A 405 24.18 10.60 -14.83
CA PRO A 405 24.08 9.28 -14.24
C PRO A 405 22.75 9.03 -13.53
N LEU A 406 22.10 10.08 -13.03
CA LEU A 406 20.85 9.95 -12.27
C LEU A 406 19.67 9.61 -13.17
N LEU A 407 19.71 9.93 -14.46
CA LEU A 407 18.63 9.61 -15.41
C LEU A 407 18.65 8.15 -15.88
N VAL A 408 19.65 7.38 -15.46
CA VAL A 408 19.89 6.04 -16.00
C VAL A 408 19.04 5.01 -15.26
N ALA A 409 18.11 4.45 -16.03
CA ALA A 409 17.30 3.30 -15.67
C ALA A 409 17.88 2.05 -16.33
N PHE A 410 18.43 1.11 -15.55
CA PHE A 410 18.70 -0.24 -16.07
C PHE A 410 17.50 -1.11 -15.72
N ASP A 411 16.59 -1.29 -16.68
CA ASP A 411 15.48 -2.23 -16.54
C ASP A 411 16.01 -3.67 -16.64
N SER A 412 15.72 -4.48 -15.62
CA SER A 412 16.07 -5.91 -15.59
C SER A 412 15.00 -6.80 -16.26
N GLN A 413 13.87 -6.24 -16.72
CA GLN A 413 12.77 -6.99 -17.33
C GLN A 413 12.74 -6.93 -18.87
N THR A 414 13.49 -6.04 -19.51
CA THR A 414 13.63 -6.02 -20.97
C THR A 414 14.73 -6.96 -21.46
N GLU A 415 14.55 -8.27 -21.24
CA GLU A 415 15.48 -9.33 -21.68
C GLU A 415 15.58 -9.47 -23.21
N GLN A 416 14.76 -8.77 -24.01
CA GLN A 416 14.68 -8.97 -25.46
C GLN A 416 15.33 -7.87 -26.33
N SER A 417 15.62 -6.67 -25.80
CA SER A 417 16.13 -5.54 -26.62
C SER A 417 17.54 -5.05 -26.27
N GLY A 418 18.13 -5.56 -25.17
CA GLY A 418 19.43 -5.11 -24.69
C GLY A 418 19.40 -3.72 -24.03
N LEU A 419 20.41 -3.45 -23.18
CA LEU A 419 20.53 -2.19 -22.46
C LEU A 419 20.93 -1.05 -23.41
N HIS A 420 20.29 0.10 -23.27
CA HIS A 420 20.61 1.32 -24.03
C HIS A 420 20.54 2.55 -23.14
N TRP A 421 21.30 3.60 -23.50
CA TRP A 421 21.19 4.90 -22.83
C TRP A 421 19.87 5.57 -23.17
N PRO A 422 19.14 6.14 -22.17
CA PRO A 422 17.99 6.97 -22.44
C PRO A 422 18.32 8.15 -23.35
N ALA A 423 17.38 8.56 -24.21
CA ALA A 423 17.57 9.69 -25.12
C ALA A 423 17.93 11.00 -24.38
N SER A 424 17.40 11.18 -23.17
CA SER A 424 17.72 12.30 -22.28
C SER A 424 19.19 12.33 -21.85
N VAL A 425 19.78 11.17 -21.55
CA VAL A 425 21.20 11.03 -21.20
C VAL A 425 22.08 11.41 -22.38
N LEU A 426 21.75 10.91 -23.58
CA LEU A 426 22.49 11.24 -24.80
C LEU A 426 22.36 12.73 -25.17
N ALA A 427 21.20 13.34 -24.90
CA ALA A 427 21.00 14.77 -25.09
C ALA A 427 21.88 15.62 -24.16
N LEU A 428 22.00 15.23 -22.87
CA LEU A 428 22.92 15.88 -21.93
C LEU A 428 24.38 15.74 -22.39
N LEU A 429 24.78 14.53 -22.79
CA LEU A 429 26.13 14.27 -23.29
C LEU A 429 26.50 15.18 -24.47
N LYS A 430 25.59 15.33 -25.44
CA LYS A 430 25.80 16.17 -26.64
C LYS A 430 25.88 17.66 -26.34
N ARG A 431 25.09 18.13 -25.38
CA ARG A 431 24.97 19.57 -25.05
C ARG A 431 26.00 20.01 -24.02
N ALA A 432 26.62 19.08 -23.30
CA ALA A 432 27.58 19.40 -22.27
C ALA A 432 28.80 20.15 -22.84
N PRO A 433 29.33 21.15 -22.12
CA PRO A 433 30.56 21.84 -22.51
C PRO A 433 31.79 20.92 -22.44
N GLN A 434 31.71 19.85 -21.64
CA GLN A 434 32.75 18.83 -21.49
C GLN A 434 32.14 17.43 -21.61
N PRO A 435 31.79 16.97 -22.83
CA PRO A 435 31.13 15.67 -23.04
C PRO A 435 31.91 14.49 -22.47
N ILE A 436 33.26 14.56 -22.48
CA ILE A 436 34.10 13.47 -21.97
C ILE A 436 33.97 13.27 -20.46
N GLU A 437 33.71 14.33 -19.69
CA GLU A 437 33.52 14.25 -18.24
C GLU A 437 32.15 13.63 -17.90
N VAL A 438 31.12 13.97 -18.68
CA VAL A 438 29.80 13.32 -18.59
C VAL A 438 29.89 11.84 -18.96
N ALA A 439 30.62 11.51 -20.03
CA ALA A 439 30.84 10.12 -20.40
C ALA A 439 31.58 9.35 -19.30
N ARG A 440 32.56 9.97 -18.62
CA ARG A 440 33.26 9.33 -17.49
C ARG A 440 32.29 8.93 -16.38
N SER A 441 31.38 9.81 -15.98
CA SER A 441 30.40 9.48 -14.93
C SER A 441 29.39 8.42 -15.37
N LEU A 442 29.07 8.34 -16.67
CA LEU A 442 28.25 7.26 -17.23
C LEU A 442 29.00 5.92 -17.29
N VAL A 443 30.31 5.93 -17.55
CA VAL A 443 31.14 4.71 -17.56
C VAL A 443 31.14 4.01 -16.20
N GLU A 444 31.14 4.77 -15.11
CA GLU A 444 31.06 4.22 -13.74
C GLU A 444 29.78 3.38 -13.50
N LEU A 445 28.71 3.59 -14.28
CA LEU A 445 27.47 2.81 -14.18
C LEU A 445 27.59 1.42 -14.84
N ILE A 446 28.54 1.25 -15.76
CA ILE A 446 28.84 -0.05 -16.39
C ILE A 446 29.40 -1.03 -15.35
N GLU A 447 30.04 -0.51 -14.30
CA GLU A 447 30.63 -1.26 -13.20
C GLU A 447 29.74 -1.20 -11.94
N PRO A 448 28.68 -2.03 -11.82
CA PRO A 448 27.79 -1.99 -10.66
C PRO A 448 28.53 -2.25 -9.35
N MET A 449 28.15 -1.48 -8.32
CA MET A 449 28.49 -1.75 -6.91
C MET A 449 27.47 -2.66 -6.22
N SER A 450 26.27 -2.82 -6.79
CA SER A 450 25.22 -3.73 -6.32
C SER A 450 24.70 -4.54 -7.51
N TYR A 451 24.54 -5.85 -7.32
CA TYR A 451 24.19 -6.82 -8.35
C TYR A 451 23.55 -8.06 -7.71
N SER A 452 22.74 -8.77 -8.49
CA SER A 452 22.24 -10.10 -8.13
C SER A 452 22.95 -11.15 -9.00
N GLY A 453 23.39 -12.25 -8.40
CA GLY A 453 24.16 -13.27 -9.10
C GLY A 453 25.59 -12.84 -9.41
N SER A 454 25.97 -12.88 -10.69
CA SER A 454 27.33 -12.60 -11.15
C SER A 454 27.52 -11.11 -11.50
N ARG A 455 28.49 -10.47 -10.85
CA ARG A 455 28.95 -9.12 -11.20
C ARG A 455 29.59 -9.10 -12.58
N ALA A 456 30.35 -10.14 -12.91
CA ALA A 456 31.00 -10.26 -14.21
C ALA A 456 29.96 -10.32 -15.35
N GLU A 457 28.86 -11.06 -15.16
CA GLU A 457 27.73 -11.07 -16.09
C GLU A 457 27.05 -9.69 -16.18
N ALA A 458 26.80 -9.03 -15.04
CA ALA A 458 26.21 -7.69 -15.04
C ALA A 458 27.07 -6.66 -15.81
N ILE A 459 28.41 -6.71 -15.64
CA ILE A 459 29.34 -5.87 -16.41
C ILE A 459 29.31 -6.24 -17.90
N ARG A 460 29.33 -7.53 -18.22
CA ARG A 460 29.27 -8.04 -19.61
C ARG A 460 28.05 -7.53 -20.35
N GLN A 461 26.88 -7.56 -19.71
CA GLN A 461 25.63 -7.06 -20.28
C GLN A 461 25.63 -5.54 -20.50
N ARG A 462 26.35 -4.79 -19.67
CA ARG A 462 26.45 -3.32 -19.76
C ARG A 462 27.56 -2.84 -20.67
N LEU A 463 28.58 -3.65 -20.97
CA LEU A 463 29.73 -3.27 -21.79
C LEU A 463 29.36 -2.66 -23.17
N PRO A 464 28.34 -3.14 -23.90
CA PRO A 464 27.91 -2.52 -25.16
C PRO A 464 27.45 -1.06 -25.04
N LEU A 465 27.10 -0.58 -23.84
CA LEU A 465 26.76 0.82 -23.60
C LEU A 465 27.95 1.76 -23.86
N LEU A 466 29.18 1.25 -23.72
CA LEU A 466 30.39 2.01 -24.05
C LEU A 466 30.47 2.33 -25.55
N ASP A 467 29.99 1.43 -26.41
CA ASP A 467 29.97 1.64 -27.86
C ASP A 467 29.03 2.79 -28.23
N ALA A 468 27.91 2.93 -27.51
CA ALA A 468 27.01 4.05 -27.68
C ALA A 468 27.66 5.38 -27.30
N LEU A 469 28.43 5.43 -26.21
CA LEU A 469 29.20 6.63 -25.83
C LEU A 469 30.28 6.95 -26.87
N ALA A 470 30.96 5.93 -27.41
CA ALA A 470 31.98 6.08 -28.45
C ALA A 470 31.43 6.74 -29.72
N ARG A 471 30.22 6.33 -30.15
CA ARG A 471 29.55 6.94 -31.31
C ARG A 471 29.25 8.42 -31.11
N GLU A 472 28.82 8.80 -29.90
CA GLU A 472 28.41 10.18 -29.62
C GLU A 472 29.59 11.12 -29.34
N LEU A 473 30.67 10.61 -28.73
CA LEU A 473 31.90 11.38 -28.51
C LEU A 473 32.76 11.53 -29.77
N GLY A 474 32.63 10.62 -30.72
CA GLY A 474 33.36 10.63 -31.99
C GLY A 474 34.85 10.29 -31.85
N ALA A 475 35.57 10.36 -32.98
CA ALA A 475 36.95 9.88 -33.10
C ALA A 475 37.96 10.64 -32.21
N MET A 476 37.64 11.87 -31.81
CA MET A 476 38.50 12.70 -30.95
C MET A 476 38.77 12.07 -29.58
N HIS A 477 37.86 11.23 -29.09
CA HIS A 477 37.96 10.58 -27.78
C HIS A 477 38.18 9.06 -27.85
N ALA A 478 38.51 8.53 -29.03
CA ALA A 478 38.65 7.08 -29.25
C ALA A 478 39.69 6.43 -28.32
N GLU A 479 40.83 7.09 -28.08
CA GLU A 479 41.86 6.57 -27.16
C GLU A 479 41.35 6.43 -25.72
N GLN A 480 40.56 7.40 -25.26
CA GLN A 480 39.98 7.37 -23.92
C GLN A 480 38.91 6.27 -23.77
N ILE A 481 38.09 6.06 -24.82
CA ILE A 481 37.13 4.95 -24.87
C ILE A 481 37.85 3.60 -24.78
N GLU A 482 38.92 3.40 -25.54
CA GLU A 482 39.67 2.15 -25.53
C GLU A 482 40.39 1.91 -24.19
N LEU A 483 40.83 2.99 -23.53
CA LEU A 483 41.34 2.91 -22.16
C LEU A 483 40.27 2.41 -21.19
N TRP A 484 39.06 3.00 -21.22
CA TRP A 484 37.93 2.56 -20.39
C TRP A 484 37.52 1.13 -20.70
N ARG A 485 37.44 0.74 -21.98
CA ARG A 485 37.14 -0.63 -22.40
C ARG A 485 38.14 -1.62 -21.80
N SER A 486 39.43 -1.31 -21.90
CA SER A 486 40.51 -2.14 -21.36
C SER A 486 40.48 -2.24 -19.83
N GLN A 487 40.02 -1.19 -19.14
CA GLN A 487 39.83 -1.23 -17.68
C GLN A 487 38.63 -2.11 -17.30
N ILE A 488 37.48 -1.91 -17.94
CA ILE A 488 36.26 -2.68 -17.67
C ILE A 488 36.47 -4.17 -17.94
N ILE A 489 37.12 -4.53 -19.05
CA ILE A 489 37.42 -5.95 -19.37
C ILE A 489 38.31 -6.58 -18.29
N ARG A 490 39.36 -5.88 -17.84
CA ARG A 490 40.23 -6.39 -16.77
C ARG A 490 39.48 -6.61 -15.46
N ILE A 491 38.52 -5.73 -15.15
CA ILE A 491 37.68 -5.85 -13.95
C ILE A 491 36.72 -7.02 -14.10
N MET A 492 36.01 -7.14 -15.24
CA MET A 492 35.14 -8.27 -15.56
C MET A 492 35.89 -9.61 -15.42
N ASP A 493 37.09 -9.74 -15.99
CA ASP A 493 37.91 -10.96 -15.92
C ASP A 493 38.40 -11.27 -14.50
N ARG A 494 38.63 -10.24 -13.68
CA ARG A 494 39.00 -10.40 -12.27
C ARG A 494 37.80 -10.90 -11.46
N GLU A 495 36.63 -10.30 -11.62
CA GLU A 495 35.42 -10.71 -10.91
C GLU A 495 34.98 -12.13 -11.34
N ALA A 496 35.07 -12.47 -12.63
CA ALA A 496 34.76 -13.82 -13.11
C ALA A 496 35.66 -14.90 -12.50
N ARG A 497 36.97 -14.62 -12.36
CA ARG A 497 37.91 -15.53 -11.69
C ARG A 497 37.57 -15.68 -10.21
N ARG A 498 37.33 -14.57 -9.53
CA ARG A 498 36.93 -14.55 -8.11
C ARG A 498 35.65 -15.36 -7.88
N GLU A 499 34.62 -15.15 -8.70
CA GLU A 499 33.34 -15.88 -8.60
C GLU A 499 33.52 -17.39 -8.83
N LEU A 500 34.37 -17.78 -9.78
CA LEU A 500 34.70 -19.19 -10.05
C LEU A 500 35.44 -19.84 -8.87
N GLU A 501 36.40 -19.12 -8.27
CA GLU A 501 37.13 -19.58 -7.08
C GLU A 501 36.20 -19.71 -5.86
N GLU A 502 35.32 -18.73 -5.63
CA GLU A 502 34.32 -18.78 -4.56
C GLU A 502 33.32 -19.94 -4.75
N HIS A 503 32.91 -20.24 -5.99
CA HIS A 503 32.04 -21.37 -6.30
C HIS A 503 32.73 -22.70 -6.00
N ARG A 504 33.96 -22.89 -6.49
CA ARG A 504 34.76 -24.11 -6.22
C ARG A 504 34.99 -24.33 -4.73
N ALA A 505 35.35 -23.28 -3.98
CA ALA A 505 35.59 -23.37 -2.54
C ALA A 505 34.33 -23.66 -1.71
N ARG A 506 33.13 -23.34 -2.22
CA ARG A 506 31.86 -23.73 -1.60
C ARG A 506 31.55 -25.19 -1.87
N ASP A 507 31.71 -25.65 -3.11
CA ASP A 507 31.43 -27.04 -3.49
C ASP A 507 32.36 -28.03 -2.77
N GLU A 508 33.64 -27.69 -2.60
CA GLU A 508 34.64 -28.49 -1.87
C GLU A 508 34.40 -28.57 -0.34
N ARG A 509 33.46 -27.78 0.22
CA ARG A 509 33.09 -27.83 1.66
C ARG A 509 31.83 -28.66 1.93
N PHE A 510 31.11 -29.07 0.89
CA PHE A 510 29.91 -29.91 0.99
C PHE A 510 30.17 -31.36 0.56
N GLU A 511 31.36 -31.67 0.05
CA GLU A 511 31.96 -33.03 0.04
C GLU A 511 32.74 -33.29 1.33
#